data_AF-R7HGZ4-F1
#
_entry.id   AF-R7HGZ4-F1
#
_cell.length_a   1.000
_cell.length_b   1.000
_cell.length_c   1.000
_cell.angle_alpha   90.00
_cell.angle_beta   90.00
_cell.angle_gamma   90.00
#
_symmetry.space_group_name_H-M   'P 1'
#
loop_
_entity.id
_entity.type
_entity.pdbx_description
1 polymer ?
#
loop_
_entity_poly.entity_id
_entity_poly.type
_entity_poly.pdbx_seq_one_letter_code
_entity_poly.pdbx_strand_id
1 'polypeptide(L)'
;MDALNKLLQDLGISKVKLAKYLGVSRQMVYNYLTFEDINNWPKEKKALLFQLLEIDSSSFKGFDKIKVTTEYMLRIEKKLNNTSQKEENMTNNFDLSGITRDDKCLLSDIVYLLKEKLIDGSKAEKGTVQYIYYLLSSMENVPEIKYMLAYIAKTNGFIDPDEFLYNEDKQFIFEGILYSGLTLYNNGGASKSKVAESRKRFIREIELKKQEKIGRTQALNTIRIQALHELGYTDINKENATEVFEKIAEIESRKMCGIPEDKKK
;
A
#
# COMPACT_ATOMS: atom_id res chain seq x y z
N MET A 1 25.15 -31.58 -4.09
CA MET A 1 24.89 -30.36 -4.90
C MET A 1 25.34 -30.43 -6.36
N ASP A 2 26.20 -31.37 -6.76
CA ASP A 2 26.72 -31.44 -8.14
C ASP A 2 25.65 -31.64 -9.22
N ALA A 3 24.60 -32.41 -8.92
CA ALA A 3 23.46 -32.60 -9.83
C ALA A 3 22.71 -31.29 -10.12
N LEU A 4 22.60 -30.39 -9.13
CA LEU A 4 22.03 -29.06 -9.34
C LEU A 4 22.96 -28.20 -10.20
N ASN A 5 24.26 -28.21 -9.92
CA ASN A 5 25.24 -27.47 -10.72
C ASN A 5 25.20 -27.88 -12.19
N LYS A 6 25.12 -29.19 -12.45
CA LYS A 6 24.98 -29.74 -13.80
C LYS A 6 23.68 -29.30 -14.47
N LEU A 7 22.55 -29.40 -13.76
CA LEU A 7 21.25 -28.97 -14.27
C LEU A 7 21.24 -27.47 -14.63
N LEU A 8 21.84 -26.61 -13.80
CA LEU A 8 21.94 -25.18 -14.07
C LEU A 8 22.79 -24.90 -15.34
N GLN A 9 23.87 -25.68 -15.55
CA GLN A 9 24.69 -25.59 -16.75
C GLN A 9 23.92 -26.05 -18.00
N ASP A 10 23.23 -27.19 -17.92
CA ASP A 10 22.42 -27.74 -19.01
C ASP A 10 21.29 -26.78 -19.41
N LEU A 11 20.75 -26.02 -18.44
CA LEU A 11 19.74 -24.98 -18.66
C LEU A 11 20.33 -23.62 -19.11
N GLY A 12 21.65 -23.48 -19.21
CA GLY A 12 22.29 -22.21 -19.58
C GLY A 12 22.15 -21.10 -18.52
N ILE A 13 21.86 -21.44 -17.26
CA ILE A 13 21.67 -20.49 -16.18
C ILE A 13 23.04 -20.13 -15.59
N SER A 14 23.53 -18.93 -15.93
CA SER A 14 24.76 -18.43 -15.32
C SER A 14 24.57 -18.11 -13.84
N LYS A 15 25.64 -18.18 -13.05
CA LYS A 15 25.64 -17.77 -11.63
C LYS A 15 25.18 -16.31 -11.45
N VAL A 16 25.42 -15.47 -12.46
CA VAL A 16 24.95 -14.09 -12.51
C VAL A 16 23.43 -14.03 -12.65
N LYS A 17 22.85 -14.76 -13.62
CA LYS A 17 21.39 -14.83 -13.81
C LYS A 17 20.68 -15.44 -12.59
N LEU A 18 21.29 -16.47 -11.98
CA LEU A 18 20.75 -17.10 -10.78
C LEU A 18 20.79 -16.17 -9.56
N ALA A 19 21.89 -15.45 -9.34
CA ALA A 19 22.00 -14.46 -8.26
C ALA A 19 20.92 -13.39 -8.37
N LYS A 20 20.71 -12.89 -9.59
CA LYS A 20 19.63 -11.96 -9.94
C LYS A 20 18.26 -12.54 -9.58
N TYR A 21 17.95 -13.73 -10.08
CA TYR A 21 16.67 -14.36 -9.81
C TYR A 21 16.37 -14.59 -8.32
N LEU A 22 17.39 -14.94 -7.53
CA LEU A 22 17.27 -15.20 -6.10
C LEU A 22 17.29 -13.92 -5.23
N GLY A 23 17.62 -12.76 -5.80
CA GLY A 23 17.78 -11.50 -5.07
C GLY A 23 18.91 -11.56 -4.04
N VAL A 24 20.07 -12.14 -4.41
CA VAL A 24 21.25 -12.26 -3.53
C VAL A 24 22.52 -11.88 -4.27
N SER A 25 23.61 -11.61 -3.54
CA SER A 25 24.90 -11.34 -4.17
C SER A 25 25.45 -12.58 -4.88
N ARG A 26 26.27 -12.37 -5.91
CA ARG A 26 26.95 -13.47 -6.62
C ARG A 26 27.72 -14.37 -5.65
N GLN A 27 28.41 -13.79 -4.68
CA GLN A 27 29.17 -14.52 -3.66
C GLN A 27 28.29 -15.47 -2.85
N MET A 28 27.07 -15.05 -2.51
CA MET A 28 26.10 -15.92 -1.82
C MET A 28 25.72 -17.12 -2.66
N VAL A 29 25.55 -16.97 -3.97
CA VAL A 29 25.28 -18.11 -4.87
C VAL A 29 26.47 -19.08 -4.89
N TYR A 30 27.72 -18.59 -4.92
CA TYR A 30 28.88 -19.48 -4.80
C TYR A 30 28.86 -20.25 -3.48
N ASN A 31 28.63 -19.58 -2.36
CA ASN A 31 28.56 -20.21 -1.04
C ASN A 31 27.43 -21.26 -0.96
N TYR A 32 26.26 -20.91 -1.46
CA TYR A 32 25.10 -21.81 -1.49
C TYR A 32 25.35 -23.07 -2.30
N LEU A 33 26.05 -22.97 -3.43
CA LEU A 33 26.38 -24.12 -4.27
C LEU A 33 27.50 -25.01 -3.69
N THR A 34 28.19 -24.57 -2.63
CA THR A 34 29.18 -25.38 -1.89
C THR A 34 28.59 -26.20 -0.75
N PHE A 35 27.32 -25.97 -0.37
CA PHE A 35 26.67 -26.80 0.64
C PHE A 35 26.51 -28.24 0.18
N GLU A 36 26.42 -29.18 1.12
CA GLU A 36 26.22 -30.60 0.78
C GLU A 36 24.78 -30.86 0.28
N ASP A 37 23.81 -30.24 0.96
CA ASP A 37 22.37 -30.39 0.72
C ASP A 37 21.69 -29.02 0.45
N ILE A 38 20.71 -29.02 -0.46
CA ILE A 38 19.84 -27.89 -0.74
C ILE A 38 19.01 -27.46 0.49
N ASN A 39 18.77 -28.36 1.44
CA ASN A 39 18.09 -28.04 2.69
C ASN A 39 18.85 -27.05 3.57
N ASN A 40 20.17 -26.88 3.33
CA ASN A 40 20.99 -25.90 4.04
C ASN A 40 20.85 -24.48 3.47
N TRP A 41 20.12 -24.31 2.37
CA TRP A 41 19.78 -22.98 1.86
C TRP A 41 18.74 -22.30 2.75
N PRO A 42 18.71 -20.95 2.79
CA PRO A 42 17.58 -20.24 3.40
C PRO A 42 16.26 -20.67 2.73
N LYS A 43 15.24 -20.94 3.56
CA LYS A 43 13.95 -21.50 3.11
C LYS A 43 13.35 -20.76 1.93
N GLU A 44 13.39 -19.42 1.96
CA GLU A 44 12.92 -18.56 0.89
C GLU A 44 13.68 -18.76 -0.42
N LYS A 45 15.02 -18.84 -0.37
CA LYS A 45 15.86 -18.99 -1.58
C LYS A 45 15.73 -20.38 -2.19
N LYS A 46 15.56 -21.41 -1.35
CA LYS A 46 15.20 -22.76 -1.81
C LYS A 46 13.84 -22.75 -2.53
N ALA A 47 12.82 -22.11 -1.97
CA ALA A 47 11.50 -22.02 -2.59
C ALA A 47 11.54 -21.30 -3.94
N LEU A 48 12.29 -20.20 -4.05
CA LEU A 48 12.50 -19.49 -5.31
C LEU A 48 13.19 -20.37 -6.36
N LEU A 49 14.24 -21.09 -5.98
CA LEU A 49 14.92 -22.03 -6.88
C LEU A 49 13.96 -23.12 -7.39
N PHE A 50 13.12 -23.67 -6.52
CA PHE A 50 12.17 -24.71 -6.89
C PHE A 50 11.09 -24.16 -7.82
N GLN A 51 10.62 -22.94 -7.57
CA GLN A 51 9.70 -22.24 -8.46
C GLN A 51 10.31 -21.96 -9.85
N LEU A 52 11.59 -21.59 -9.88
CA LEU A 52 12.33 -21.41 -11.13
C LEU A 52 12.32 -22.71 -11.92
N LEU A 53 12.76 -23.80 -11.28
CA LEU A 53 12.92 -25.13 -11.88
C LEU A 53 11.61 -25.93 -12.01
N GLU A 54 10.46 -25.33 -11.69
CA GLU A 54 9.14 -26.02 -11.75
C GLU A 54 9.09 -27.31 -10.93
N ILE A 55 9.79 -27.33 -9.79
CA ILE A 55 9.86 -28.48 -8.89
C ILE A 55 8.78 -28.33 -7.83
N ASP A 56 7.87 -29.29 -7.75
CA ASP A 56 6.99 -29.44 -6.59
C ASP A 56 7.78 -30.07 -5.43
N SER A 57 7.88 -29.34 -4.31
CA SER A 57 8.60 -29.77 -3.11
C SER A 57 8.12 -31.11 -2.57
N SER A 58 6.84 -31.45 -2.75
CA SER A 58 6.24 -32.71 -2.29
C SER A 58 6.66 -33.93 -3.13
N SER A 59 7.10 -33.69 -4.37
CA SER A 59 7.45 -34.74 -5.34
C SER A 59 8.95 -34.78 -5.69
N PHE A 60 9.76 -33.96 -5.01
CA PHE A 60 11.18 -33.82 -5.31
C PHE A 60 11.96 -35.09 -4.99
N LYS A 61 12.49 -35.74 -6.03
CA LYS A 61 13.21 -37.03 -5.95
C LYS A 61 14.69 -36.95 -6.34
N GLY A 62 15.24 -35.74 -6.43
CA GLY A 62 16.60 -35.46 -6.88
C GLY A 62 16.66 -34.67 -8.20
N PHE A 63 17.67 -33.83 -8.35
CA PHE A 63 17.88 -32.99 -9.55
C PHE A 63 18.31 -33.79 -10.78
N ASP A 64 18.90 -34.96 -10.58
CA ASP A 64 19.35 -35.93 -11.60
C ASP A 64 18.21 -36.48 -12.47
N LYS A 65 16.97 -36.41 -11.99
CA LYS A 65 15.78 -36.95 -12.68
C LYS A 65 15.07 -35.92 -13.57
N ILE A 66 15.53 -34.67 -13.56
CA ILE A 66 14.92 -33.59 -14.35
C ILE A 66 15.41 -33.70 -15.79
N LYS A 67 14.48 -33.99 -16.71
CA LYS A 67 14.79 -34.06 -18.14
C LYS A 67 14.82 -32.66 -18.73
N VAL A 68 15.99 -32.26 -19.22
CA VAL A 68 16.17 -30.98 -19.93
C VAL A 68 15.71 -31.15 -21.38
N THR A 69 14.58 -30.54 -21.73
CA THR A 69 14.07 -30.45 -23.11
C THR A 69 14.16 -29.02 -23.61
N THR A 70 14.18 -28.83 -24.93
CA THR A 70 14.20 -27.49 -25.56
C THR A 70 13.03 -26.61 -25.10
N GLU A 71 11.85 -27.20 -24.96
CA GLU A 71 10.66 -26.50 -24.47
C GLU A 71 10.80 -26.07 -23.00
N TYR A 72 11.39 -26.94 -22.16
CA TYR A 72 11.68 -26.62 -20.78
C TYR A 72 12.71 -25.49 -20.67
N MET A 73 13.79 -25.52 -21.46
CA MET A 73 14.79 -24.44 -21.52
C MET A 73 14.15 -23.08 -21.86
N LEU A 74 13.28 -23.03 -22.88
CA LEU A 74 12.57 -21.82 -23.29
C LEU A 74 11.68 -21.25 -22.16
N ARG A 75 10.99 -22.11 -21.41
CA ARG A 75 10.16 -21.68 -20.27
C ARG A 75 11.00 -21.11 -19.12
N ILE A 76 12.12 -21.77 -18.80
CA ILE A 76 13.06 -21.33 -17.77
C ILE A 76 13.72 -20.00 -18.16
N GLU A 77 14.13 -19.85 -19.42
CA GLU A 77 14.69 -18.60 -19.94
C GLU A 77 13.68 -17.46 -19.87
N LYS A 78 12.41 -17.71 -20.27
CA LYS A 78 11.32 -16.73 -20.13
C LYS A 78 11.13 -16.31 -18.67
N LYS A 79 11.21 -17.24 -17.70
CA LYS A 79 11.12 -16.93 -16.25
C LYS A 79 12.29 -16.08 -15.75
N LEU A 80 13.52 -16.40 -16.18
CA LEU A 80 14.72 -15.61 -15.84
C LEU A 80 14.66 -14.20 -16.41
N ASN A 81 14.17 -14.06 -17.65
CA ASN A 81 14.04 -12.76 -18.32
C ASN A 81 12.88 -11.93 -17.74
N ASN A 82 11.75 -12.56 -17.40
CA ASN A 82 10.68 -11.90 -16.65
C ASN A 82 11.14 -11.42 -15.27
N THR A 83 12.12 -12.09 -14.65
CA THR A 83 12.68 -11.67 -13.36
C THR A 83 13.71 -10.54 -13.50
N SER A 84 14.35 -10.43 -14.67
CA SER A 84 15.14 -9.24 -15.00
C SER A 84 14.31 -7.96 -15.13
N GLN A 85 13.01 -8.09 -15.44
CA GLN A 85 12.03 -7.01 -15.32
C GLN A 85 11.42 -6.87 -13.91
N LYS A 86 11.62 -7.84 -13.01
CA LYS A 86 11.13 -7.78 -11.62
C LYS A 86 12.08 -7.03 -10.68
N GLU A 87 13.37 -6.95 -10.97
CA GLU A 87 14.31 -6.20 -10.11
C GLU A 87 14.28 -4.68 -10.32
N GLU A 88 13.83 -4.19 -11.48
CA GLU A 88 13.46 -2.77 -11.63
C GLU A 88 12.09 -2.44 -11.01
N ASN A 89 11.33 -3.47 -10.60
CA ASN A 89 10.00 -3.35 -9.99
C ASN A 89 10.02 -3.81 -8.53
N MET A 90 10.86 -3.18 -7.71
CA MET A 90 10.66 -3.15 -6.25
C MET A 90 9.62 -2.08 -5.87
N THR A 91 8.44 -2.16 -6.48
CA THR A 91 7.19 -1.53 -6.02
C THR A 91 6.04 -2.37 -6.52
N ASN A 92 5.52 -3.26 -5.66
CA ASN A 92 4.20 -3.87 -5.72
C ASN A 92 3.76 -4.44 -7.08
N ASN A 93 3.57 -5.76 -7.13
CA ASN A 93 2.63 -6.38 -8.05
C ASN A 93 1.26 -5.70 -7.88
N PHE A 94 1.01 -4.61 -8.60
CA PHE A 94 -0.33 -4.06 -8.79
C PHE A 94 -1.01 -5.03 -9.74
N ASP A 95 -1.91 -5.85 -9.21
CA ASP A 95 -2.80 -6.63 -10.05
C ASP A 95 -3.73 -5.65 -10.77
N LEU A 96 -3.43 -5.38 -12.03
CA LEU A 96 -4.27 -4.57 -12.92
C LEU A 96 -5.28 -5.46 -13.69
N SER A 97 -5.49 -6.71 -13.25
CA SER A 97 -6.60 -7.50 -13.76
C SER A 97 -7.93 -6.83 -13.41
N GLY A 98 -8.91 -6.87 -14.33
CA GLY A 98 -10.20 -6.19 -14.16
C GLY A 98 -10.26 -4.70 -14.56
N ILE A 99 -9.14 -4.08 -14.91
CA ILE A 99 -9.09 -2.67 -15.37
C ILE A 99 -9.05 -2.61 -16.91
N THR A 100 -9.72 -1.63 -17.51
CA THR A 100 -9.74 -1.45 -18.98
C THR A 100 -8.36 -1.07 -19.52
N ARG A 101 -8.17 -1.16 -20.84
CA ARG A 101 -6.90 -0.75 -21.46
C ARG A 101 -6.65 0.74 -21.27
N ASP A 102 -7.67 1.57 -21.41
CA ASP A 102 -7.53 3.03 -21.35
C ASP A 102 -7.24 3.48 -19.91
N ASP A 103 -7.89 2.87 -18.92
CA ASP A 103 -7.61 3.15 -17.50
C ASP A 103 -6.19 2.71 -17.09
N LYS A 104 -5.67 1.62 -17.67
CA LYS A 104 -4.27 1.22 -17.47
C LYS A 104 -3.29 2.24 -18.03
N CYS A 105 -3.58 2.77 -19.22
CA CYS A 105 -2.78 3.85 -19.80
C CYS A 105 -2.79 5.08 -18.89
N LEU A 106 -3.98 5.50 -18.42
CA LEU A 106 -4.10 6.63 -17.49
C LEU A 106 -3.29 6.42 -16.20
N LEU A 107 -3.38 5.23 -15.59
CA LEU A 107 -2.59 4.90 -14.39
C LEU A 107 -1.08 4.94 -14.67
N SER A 108 -0.65 4.42 -15.81
CA SER A 108 0.76 4.45 -16.22
C SER A 108 1.25 5.89 -16.39
N ASP A 109 0.46 6.75 -17.01
CA ASP A 109 0.80 8.16 -17.22
C ASP A 109 0.92 8.90 -15.88
N ILE A 110 -0.02 8.67 -14.96
CA ILE A 110 0.04 9.22 -13.60
C ILE A 110 1.32 8.77 -12.89
N VAL A 111 1.63 7.46 -12.93
CA VAL A 111 2.83 6.91 -12.29
C VAL A 111 4.08 7.54 -12.88
N TYR A 112 4.15 7.73 -14.20
CA TYR A 112 5.27 8.38 -14.85
C TYR A 112 5.43 9.83 -14.37
N LEU A 113 4.36 10.62 -14.36
CA LEU A 113 4.39 12.01 -13.88
C LEU A 113 4.85 12.14 -12.42
N LEU A 114 4.42 11.20 -11.56
CA LEU A 114 4.85 11.17 -10.16
C LEU A 114 6.30 10.70 -10.01
N LYS A 115 6.73 9.72 -10.81
CA LYS A 115 8.10 9.19 -10.81
C LYS A 115 9.12 10.26 -11.18
N GLU A 116 8.85 11.06 -12.22
CA GLU A 116 9.73 12.17 -12.62
C GLU A 116 9.93 13.16 -11.46
N LYS A 117 8.88 13.47 -10.71
CA LYS A 117 8.96 14.34 -9.51
C LYS A 117 9.72 13.71 -8.33
N LEU A 118 9.91 12.39 -8.32
CA LEU A 118 10.60 11.68 -7.23
C LEU A 118 12.09 11.46 -7.50
N ILE A 119 12.48 11.22 -8.76
CA ILE A 119 13.88 10.90 -9.12
C ILE A 119 14.77 12.13 -8.91
N ASP A 120 14.44 13.24 -9.58
CA ASP A 120 15.27 14.45 -9.56
C ASP A 120 14.59 15.65 -8.86
N GLY A 121 13.45 15.42 -8.22
CA GLY A 121 12.67 16.48 -7.58
C GLY A 121 13.28 16.98 -6.26
N SER A 122 13.08 18.27 -6.02
CA SER A 122 13.32 18.96 -4.76
C SER A 122 12.53 18.36 -3.60
N LYS A 123 12.89 18.74 -2.36
CA LYS A 123 12.12 18.36 -1.16
C LYS A 123 10.64 18.77 -1.27
N ALA A 124 10.36 19.91 -1.91
CA ALA A 124 9.00 20.40 -2.12
C ALA A 124 8.22 19.52 -3.11
N GLU A 125 8.86 19.09 -4.20
CA GLU A 125 8.24 18.20 -5.19
C GLU A 125 7.96 16.81 -4.61
N LYS A 126 8.90 16.26 -3.84
CA LYS A 126 8.69 15.01 -3.09
C LYS A 126 7.56 15.16 -2.07
N GLY A 127 7.49 16.29 -1.37
CA GLY A 127 6.38 16.62 -0.48
C GLY A 127 5.04 16.72 -1.22
N THR A 128 5.04 17.23 -2.45
CA THR A 128 3.84 17.31 -3.30
C THR A 128 3.32 15.92 -3.65
N VAL A 129 4.21 14.99 -4.04
CA VAL A 129 3.83 13.58 -4.30
C VAL A 129 3.23 12.94 -3.05
N GLN A 130 3.79 13.21 -1.87
CA GLN A 130 3.23 12.74 -0.60
C GLN A 130 1.85 13.33 -0.30
N TYR A 131 1.61 14.60 -0.62
CA TYR A 131 0.29 15.21 -0.45
C TYR A 131 -0.75 14.65 -1.42
N ILE A 132 -0.36 14.29 -2.66
CA ILE A 132 -1.22 13.57 -3.60
C ILE A 132 -1.61 12.21 -3.00
N TYR A 133 -0.68 11.48 -2.40
CA TYR A 133 -0.99 10.22 -1.71
C TYR A 133 -2.04 10.40 -0.59
N TYR A 134 -1.91 11.44 0.24
CA TYR A 134 -2.90 11.72 1.29
C TYR A 134 -4.25 12.15 0.72
N LEU A 135 -4.26 12.91 -0.38
CA LEU A 135 -5.47 13.32 -1.08
C LEU A 135 -6.23 12.10 -1.61
N LEU A 136 -5.55 11.19 -2.30
CA LEU A 136 -6.14 9.94 -2.80
C LEU A 136 -6.70 9.10 -1.64
N SER A 137 -5.94 8.96 -0.56
CA SER A 137 -6.36 8.20 0.63
C SER A 137 -7.59 8.78 1.33
N SER A 138 -7.88 10.07 1.12
CA SER A 138 -8.99 10.77 1.78
C SER A 138 -10.23 10.90 0.90
N MET A 139 -10.14 10.57 -0.38
CA MET A 139 -11.17 10.86 -1.39
C MET A 139 -12.50 10.14 -1.16
N GLU A 140 -12.47 8.98 -0.51
CA GLU A 140 -13.69 8.24 -0.10
C GLU A 140 -14.43 8.93 1.05
N ASN A 141 -13.70 9.62 1.94
CA ASN A 141 -14.27 10.22 3.14
C ASN A 141 -14.55 11.71 3.01
N VAL A 142 -13.95 12.37 2.01
CA VAL A 142 -14.06 13.82 1.77
C VAL A 142 -14.48 14.05 0.31
N PRO A 143 -15.79 14.06 0.01
CA PRO A 143 -16.29 14.18 -1.36
C PRO A 143 -15.89 15.49 -2.03
N GLU A 144 -15.62 16.55 -1.26
CA GLU A 144 -15.16 17.85 -1.75
C GLU A 144 -13.83 17.76 -2.51
N ILE A 145 -13.01 16.74 -2.23
CA ILE A 145 -11.78 16.48 -3.01
C ILE A 145 -12.13 16.25 -4.49
N LYS A 146 -13.19 15.50 -4.77
CA LYS A 146 -13.64 15.19 -6.14
C LYS A 146 -14.11 16.46 -6.86
N TYR A 147 -14.86 17.32 -6.17
CA TYR A 147 -15.30 18.61 -6.71
C TYR A 147 -14.12 19.55 -6.98
N MET A 148 -13.12 19.58 -6.09
CA MET A 148 -11.88 20.35 -6.31
C MET A 148 -11.10 19.86 -7.54
N LEU A 149 -11.02 18.54 -7.76
CA LEU A 149 -10.37 17.99 -8.94
C LEU A 149 -11.10 18.38 -10.24
N ALA A 150 -12.44 18.31 -10.25
CA ALA A 150 -13.24 18.77 -11.38
C ALA A 150 -13.04 20.26 -11.66
N TYR A 151 -13.04 21.11 -10.61
CA TYR A 151 -12.74 22.53 -10.72
C TYR A 151 -11.37 22.81 -11.38
N ILE A 152 -10.33 22.11 -10.94
CA ILE A 152 -8.99 22.25 -11.51
C ILE A 152 -8.99 21.79 -12.98
N ALA A 153 -9.71 20.71 -13.31
CA ALA A 153 -9.80 20.25 -14.69
C ALA A 153 -10.49 21.28 -15.61
N LYS A 154 -11.62 21.85 -15.16
CA LYS A 154 -12.35 22.92 -15.86
C LYS A 154 -11.51 24.16 -16.07
N THR A 155 -10.86 24.67 -15.01
CA THR A 155 -10.07 25.90 -15.10
C THR A 155 -8.85 25.79 -16.00
N ASN A 156 -8.35 24.58 -16.25
CA ASN A 156 -7.27 24.31 -17.20
C ASN A 156 -7.78 23.90 -18.60
N GLY A 157 -9.09 23.88 -18.82
CA GLY A 157 -9.71 23.56 -20.11
C GLY A 157 -9.63 22.08 -20.51
N PHE A 158 -9.43 21.17 -19.56
CA PHE A 158 -9.40 19.73 -19.84
C PHE A 158 -10.80 19.12 -20.04
N ILE A 159 -11.82 19.72 -19.41
CA ILE A 159 -13.23 19.32 -19.50
C ILE A 159 -14.12 20.55 -19.64
N ASP A 160 -15.37 20.36 -20.04
CA ASP A 160 -16.33 21.45 -20.22
C ASP A 160 -16.71 22.11 -18.88
N PRO A 161 -16.82 23.46 -18.80
CA PRO A 161 -17.23 24.15 -17.58
C PRO A 161 -18.59 23.70 -17.01
N ASP A 162 -19.51 23.29 -17.88
CA ASP A 162 -20.87 22.87 -17.51
C ASP A 162 -20.98 21.35 -17.28
N GLU A 163 -19.87 20.61 -17.34
CA GLU A 163 -19.84 19.17 -17.05
C GLU A 163 -19.85 18.89 -15.54
N PHE A 164 -20.79 18.05 -15.09
CA PHE A 164 -20.90 17.59 -13.71
C PHE A 164 -20.85 16.06 -13.64
N LEU A 165 -19.71 15.52 -13.23
CA LEU A 165 -19.51 14.07 -13.08
C LEU A 165 -20.06 13.53 -11.76
N TYR A 166 -20.26 14.39 -10.76
CA TYR A 166 -20.67 14.01 -9.41
C TYR A 166 -22.06 14.56 -9.07
N ASN A 167 -22.33 14.85 -7.79
CA ASN A 167 -23.56 15.52 -7.41
C ASN A 167 -23.52 16.98 -7.89
N GLU A 168 -24.33 17.28 -8.92
CA GLU A 168 -24.39 18.57 -9.60
C GLU A 168 -24.53 19.75 -8.62
N ASP A 169 -25.55 19.76 -7.76
CA ASP A 169 -25.79 20.85 -6.81
C ASP A 169 -24.59 21.10 -5.89
N LYS A 170 -24.04 20.04 -5.28
CA LYS A 170 -22.91 20.16 -4.36
C LYS A 170 -21.63 20.57 -5.08
N GLN A 171 -21.40 20.01 -6.26
CA GLN A 171 -20.25 20.34 -7.08
C GLN A 171 -20.31 21.81 -7.53
N PHE A 172 -21.45 22.26 -8.06
CA PHE A 172 -21.69 23.64 -8.46
C PHE A 172 -21.45 24.62 -7.31
N ILE A 173 -22.06 24.38 -6.14
CA ILE A 173 -21.89 25.24 -4.95
C ILE A 173 -20.42 25.29 -4.53
N PHE A 174 -19.75 24.14 -4.46
CA PHE A 174 -18.35 24.07 -4.04
C PHE A 174 -17.42 24.79 -5.02
N GLU A 175 -17.60 24.57 -6.33
CA GLU A 175 -16.84 25.21 -7.39
C GLU A 175 -16.97 26.75 -7.33
N GLY A 176 -18.19 27.26 -7.12
CA GLY A 176 -18.44 28.69 -6.95
C GLY A 176 -17.79 29.29 -5.70
N ILE A 177 -17.81 28.58 -4.57
CA ILE A 177 -17.13 29.00 -3.34
C ILE A 177 -15.61 29.02 -3.56
N LEU A 178 -15.06 27.98 -4.19
CA LEU A 178 -13.63 27.87 -4.45
C LEU A 178 -13.15 28.96 -5.41
N TYR A 179 -13.87 29.22 -6.50
CA TYR A 179 -13.61 30.33 -7.42
C TYR A 179 -13.58 31.68 -6.70
N SER A 180 -14.57 31.94 -5.86
CA SER A 180 -14.66 33.17 -5.08
C SER A 180 -13.46 33.32 -4.12
N GLY A 181 -13.08 32.24 -3.44
CA GLY A 181 -11.93 32.21 -2.54
C GLY A 181 -10.61 32.46 -3.25
N LEU A 182 -10.40 31.83 -4.41
CA LEU A 182 -9.20 32.02 -5.23
C LEU A 182 -9.14 33.41 -5.85
N THR A 183 -10.27 33.98 -6.26
CA THR A 183 -10.36 35.36 -6.75
C THR A 183 -9.97 36.36 -5.66
N LEU A 184 -10.44 36.16 -4.41
CA LEU A 184 -10.03 36.97 -3.26
C LEU A 184 -8.53 36.88 -2.97
N TYR A 185 -7.95 35.68 -3.12
CA TYR A 185 -6.51 35.46 -2.96
C TYR A 185 -5.69 36.16 -4.05
N ASN A 186 -6.05 35.95 -5.32
CA ASN A 186 -5.32 36.49 -6.47
C ASN A 186 -5.39 38.02 -6.54
N ASN A 187 -6.53 38.60 -6.18
CA ASN A 187 -6.73 40.05 -6.20
C ASN A 187 -6.19 40.75 -4.94
N GLY A 188 -5.67 40.00 -3.94
CA GLY A 188 -5.11 40.56 -2.71
C GLY A 188 -6.13 41.29 -1.81
N GLY A 189 -7.43 41.10 -2.03
CA GLY A 189 -8.50 41.82 -1.34
C GLY A 189 -8.76 41.35 0.10
N ALA A 190 -8.11 40.27 0.54
CA ALA A 190 -8.30 39.73 1.87
C ALA A 190 -7.47 40.48 2.92
N SER A 191 -8.12 40.98 3.97
CA SER A 191 -7.43 41.58 5.12
C SER A 191 -6.51 40.56 5.81
N LYS A 192 -5.22 40.90 5.95
CA LYS A 192 -4.22 40.06 6.62
C LYS A 192 -4.66 39.64 8.04
N SER A 193 -5.32 40.52 8.79
CA SER A 193 -5.80 40.22 10.15
C SER A 193 -6.92 39.19 10.16
N LYS A 194 -7.90 39.31 9.24
CA LYS A 194 -8.99 38.33 9.09
C LYS A 194 -8.48 36.97 8.63
N VAL A 195 -7.54 36.94 7.68
CA VAL A 195 -6.91 35.69 7.22
C VAL A 195 -6.14 35.02 8.35
N ALA A 196 -5.39 35.78 9.15
CA ALA A 196 -4.67 35.24 10.30
C ALA A 196 -5.60 34.65 11.37
N GLU A 197 -6.75 35.29 11.64
CA GLU A 197 -7.74 34.76 12.57
C GLU A 197 -8.38 33.46 12.05
N SER A 198 -8.76 33.43 10.78
CA SER A 198 -9.27 32.22 10.13
C SER A 198 -8.27 31.07 10.22
N ARG A 199 -6.98 31.34 9.96
CA ARG A 199 -5.90 30.36 10.12
C ARG A 199 -5.79 29.82 11.55
N LYS A 200 -5.96 30.67 12.57
CA LYS A 200 -5.95 30.24 13.98
C LYS A 200 -7.15 29.34 14.32
N ARG A 201 -8.32 29.60 13.73
CA ARG A 201 -9.49 28.71 13.90
C ARG A 201 -9.25 27.35 13.27
N PHE A 202 -8.74 27.33 12.04
CA PHE A 202 -8.34 26.11 11.34
C PHE A 202 -7.34 25.24 12.13
N ILE A 203 -6.30 25.84 12.70
CA ILE A 203 -5.32 25.11 13.52
C ILE A 203 -5.99 24.49 14.76
N ARG A 204 -6.81 25.26 15.47
CA ARG A 204 -7.54 24.77 16.65
C ARG A 204 -8.46 23.59 16.32
N GLU A 205 -9.18 23.65 15.21
CA GLU A 205 -10.05 22.54 14.78
C GLU A 205 -9.26 21.26 14.48
N ILE A 206 -8.08 21.37 13.88
CA ILE A 206 -7.20 20.21 13.65
C ILE A 206 -6.71 19.61 14.96
N GLU A 207 -6.28 20.45 15.90
CA GLU A 207 -5.82 20.02 17.21
C GLU A 207 -6.92 19.31 17.99
N LEU A 208 -8.14 19.84 17.98
CA LEU A 208 -9.31 19.21 18.59
C LEU A 208 -9.60 17.84 17.95
N LYS A 209 -9.62 17.73 16.61
CA LYS A 209 -9.79 16.44 15.92
C LYS A 209 -8.70 15.43 16.27
N LYS A 210 -7.46 15.90 16.48
CA LYS A 210 -6.35 15.04 16.91
C LYS A 210 -6.54 14.55 18.34
N GLN A 211 -6.96 15.43 19.24
CA GLN A 211 -7.26 15.09 20.64
C GLN A 211 -8.43 14.10 20.73
N GLU A 212 -9.50 14.30 19.96
CA GLU A 212 -10.63 13.36 19.90
C GLU A 212 -10.21 11.98 19.41
N LYS A 213 -9.36 11.89 18.38
CA LYS A 213 -8.81 10.61 17.91
C LYS A 213 -7.96 9.93 18.98
N ILE A 214 -7.09 10.68 19.66
CA ILE A 214 -6.28 10.14 20.76
C ILE A 214 -7.18 9.65 21.89
N GLY A 215 -8.19 10.43 22.28
CA GLY A 215 -9.16 10.07 23.31
C GLY A 215 -9.95 8.82 22.96
N ARG A 216 -10.42 8.68 21.72
CA ARG A 216 -11.10 7.47 21.22
C ARG A 216 -10.18 6.25 21.28
N THR A 217 -8.93 6.37 20.83
CA THR A 217 -7.94 5.28 20.89
C THR A 217 -7.63 4.89 22.34
N GLN A 218 -7.52 5.85 23.25
CA GLN A 218 -7.33 5.59 24.67
C GLN A 218 -8.53 4.88 25.29
N ALA A 219 -9.75 5.36 25.01
CA ALA A 219 -10.98 4.72 25.47
C ALA A 219 -11.10 3.27 24.97
N LEU A 220 -10.82 3.04 23.68
CA LEU A 220 -10.80 1.70 23.09
C LEU A 220 -9.73 0.81 23.72
N ASN A 221 -8.53 1.33 23.99
CA ASN A 221 -7.49 0.57 24.69
C ASN A 221 -7.90 0.22 26.12
N THR A 222 -8.54 1.14 26.85
CA THR A 222 -9.07 0.85 28.19
C THR A 222 -10.15 -0.22 28.15
N ILE A 223 -11.08 -0.15 27.19
CA ILE A 223 -12.14 -1.16 27.01
C ILE A 223 -11.52 -2.50 26.63
N ARG A 224 -10.51 -2.52 25.76
CA ARG A 224 -9.77 -3.73 25.40
C ARG A 224 -9.10 -4.38 26.60
N ILE A 225 -8.41 -3.59 27.44
CA ILE A 225 -7.76 -4.10 28.66
C ILE A 225 -8.82 -4.67 29.61
N GLN A 226 -9.95 -3.99 29.77
CA GLN A 226 -11.07 -4.45 30.58
C GLN A 226 -11.66 -5.77 30.04
N ALA A 227 -11.86 -5.89 28.72
CA ALA A 227 -12.35 -7.10 28.09
C ALA A 227 -11.41 -8.30 28.30
N LEU A 228 -10.10 -8.09 28.11
CA LEU A 228 -9.07 -9.10 28.35
C LEU A 228 -9.05 -9.54 29.82
N HIS A 229 -9.15 -8.59 30.75
CA HIS A 229 -9.20 -8.90 32.18
C HIS A 229 -10.49 -9.66 32.58
N GLU A 230 -11.66 -9.26 32.09
CA GLU A 230 -12.94 -9.95 32.36
C GLU A 230 -12.97 -11.39 31.78
N LEU A 231 -12.22 -11.65 30.70
CA LEU A 231 -12.11 -12.98 30.08
C LEU A 231 -10.89 -13.79 30.56
N GLY A 232 -10.01 -13.21 31.38
CA GLY A 232 -8.81 -13.87 31.88
C GLY A 232 -7.68 -14.06 30.86
N TYR A 233 -7.68 -13.29 29.77
CA TYR A 233 -6.64 -13.33 28.74
C TYR A 233 -5.60 -12.23 28.95
N THR A 234 -4.34 -12.50 28.58
CA THR A 234 -3.26 -11.50 28.59
C THR A 234 -3.17 -10.73 27.26
N ASP A 235 -3.49 -11.39 26.15
CA ASP A 235 -3.37 -10.83 24.79
C ASP A 235 -4.42 -11.43 23.83
N ILE A 236 -4.61 -10.74 22.69
CA ILE A 236 -5.48 -11.20 21.60
C ILE A 236 -4.67 -12.07 20.64
N ASN A 237 -5.19 -13.26 20.34
CA ASN A 237 -4.68 -14.21 19.36
C ASN A 237 -5.84 -14.71 18.47
N LYS A 238 -5.55 -15.60 17.51
CA LYS A 238 -6.56 -16.08 16.55
C LYS A 238 -7.68 -16.92 17.19
N GLU A 239 -7.44 -17.48 18.38
CA GLU A 239 -8.37 -18.37 19.07
C GLU A 239 -9.34 -17.59 19.96
N ASN A 240 -8.89 -16.48 20.56
CA ASN A 240 -9.72 -15.66 21.46
C ASN A 240 -10.22 -14.34 20.86
N ALA A 241 -9.83 -13.99 19.62
CA ALA A 241 -10.19 -12.71 18.99
C ALA A 241 -11.70 -12.46 18.94
N THR A 242 -12.48 -13.45 18.52
CA THR A 242 -13.94 -13.31 18.40
C THR A 242 -14.58 -13.00 19.75
N GLU A 243 -14.22 -13.77 20.78
CA GLU A 243 -14.75 -13.59 22.15
C GLU A 243 -14.35 -12.24 22.74
N VAL A 244 -13.09 -11.82 22.56
CA VAL A 244 -12.61 -10.52 23.03
C VAL A 244 -13.33 -9.36 22.31
N PHE A 245 -13.61 -9.47 21.01
CA PHE A 245 -14.34 -8.43 20.28
C PHE A 245 -15.82 -8.35 20.68
N GLU A 246 -16.49 -9.48 20.88
CA GLU A 246 -17.85 -9.52 21.43
C GLU A 246 -17.91 -8.89 22.82
N LYS A 247 -16.89 -9.16 23.65
CA LYS A 247 -16.77 -8.58 24.99
C LYS A 247 -16.53 -7.06 24.97
N ILE A 248 -15.72 -6.57 24.03
CA ILE A 248 -15.53 -5.13 23.81
C ILE A 248 -16.87 -4.46 23.47
N ALA A 249 -17.64 -5.05 22.54
CA ALA A 249 -18.96 -4.53 22.15
C ALA A 249 -19.97 -4.55 23.30
N GLU A 250 -19.94 -5.59 24.14
CA GLU A 250 -20.74 -5.66 25.36
C GLU A 250 -20.40 -4.53 26.34
N ILE A 251 -19.10 -4.31 26.62
CA ILE A 251 -18.63 -3.26 27.53
C ILE A 251 -18.96 -1.86 26.99
N GLU A 252 -18.85 -1.64 25.67
CA GLU A 252 -19.28 -0.40 25.03
C GLU A 252 -20.78 -0.14 25.23
N SER A 253 -21.60 -1.19 25.06
CA SER A 253 -23.05 -1.11 25.27
C SER A 253 -23.41 -0.83 26.73
N ARG A 254 -22.71 -1.46 27.70
CA ARG A 254 -22.87 -1.18 29.14
C ARG A 254 -22.56 0.29 29.47
N LYS A 255 -21.49 0.85 28.89
CA LYS A 255 -21.11 2.26 29.10
C LYS A 255 -22.08 3.25 28.44
N MET A 256 -22.70 2.90 27.31
CA MET A 256 -23.71 3.75 26.65
C MET A 256 -25.08 3.72 27.35
N CYS A 257 -25.48 2.59 27.94
CA CYS A 257 -26.80 2.44 28.58
C CYS A 257 -26.88 3.00 30.01
N GLY A 258 -25.78 3.47 30.59
CA GLY A 258 -25.80 4.23 31.86
C GLY A 258 -26.61 3.57 32.97
N ILE A 259 -26.28 2.33 33.35
CA ILE A 259 -26.74 1.80 34.64
C ILE A 259 -25.74 2.31 35.68
N PRO A 260 -26.14 3.13 36.67
CA PRO A 260 -25.26 3.54 37.74
C PRO A 260 -24.80 2.28 38.47
N GLU A 261 -23.48 2.09 38.65
CA GLU A 261 -22.97 1.12 39.62
C GLU A 261 -23.29 1.61 41.02
N ASP A 262 -24.54 1.39 41.44
CA ASP A 262 -24.95 1.52 42.82
C ASP A 262 -24.86 0.12 43.45
N LYS A 263 -23.89 0.01 44.38
CA LYS A 263 -23.79 -0.98 45.46
C LYS A 263 -23.69 -2.45 45.05
N LYS A 264 -22.46 -2.95 45.06
CA LYS A 264 -22.17 -4.22 45.73
C LYS A 264 -21.15 -4.00 46.84
N LYS A 265 -21.67 -4.24 48.05
CA LYS A 265 -21.05 -4.36 49.38
C LYS A 265 -19.56 -4.62 49.42
#